data_AF-A0A4V2B9W5-F1
#
_entry.id   AF-A0A4V2B9W5-F1
#
_cell.length_a   1.000
_cell.length_b   1.000
_cell.length_c   1.000
_cell.angle_alpha   90.00
_cell.angle_beta   90.00
_cell.angle_gamma   90.00
#
_symmetry.space_group_name_H-M   'P 1'
#
loop_
_entity.id
_entity.type
_entity.pdbx_description
1 polymer ?
#
loop_
_entity_poly.entity_id
_entity_poly.type
_entity_poly.pdbx_seq_one_letter_code
_entity_poly.pdbx_strand_id
1 'polypeptide(L)'
;MITLFALLLSPTLPANAADTSGCSQLVQTTAHATTANGNLLTATYAHAARANCWNASQAAVTIAYRFSSETAQPSVGLWVKLNGRDQTLTAQVTCSSVQSGIAKDTSPRASFACFALATLPTATGAQELEIAPSVNGAFDTSAYGQNSRLSL
;
A
#
# COMPACT_ATOMS: atom_id res chain seq x y z
N MET A 1 46.88 -10.82 -51.67
CA MET A 1 45.44 -10.74 -51.40
C MET A 1 45.24 -10.56 -49.91
N ILE A 2 44.89 -9.36 -49.46
CA ILE A 2 44.54 -9.07 -48.05
C ILE A 2 43.02 -8.92 -48.02
N THR A 3 42.34 -9.88 -47.41
CA THR A 3 40.89 -9.86 -47.22
C THR A 3 40.55 -8.97 -46.03
N LEU A 4 39.87 -7.86 -46.34
CA LEU A 4 39.37 -6.86 -45.40
C LEU A 4 38.13 -7.41 -44.69
N PHE A 5 38.23 -7.77 -43.41
CA PHE A 5 37.09 -8.18 -42.58
C PHE A 5 36.59 -6.95 -41.79
N ALA A 6 35.71 -6.17 -42.41
CA ALA A 6 35.05 -5.06 -41.73
C ALA A 6 33.93 -5.60 -40.83
N LEU A 7 34.23 -5.75 -39.54
CA LEU A 7 33.24 -6.03 -38.51
C LEU A 7 32.29 -4.82 -38.39
N LEU A 8 31.05 -5.02 -38.82
CA LEU A 8 29.93 -4.13 -38.55
C LEU A 8 29.61 -4.15 -37.04
N LEU A 9 30.27 -3.29 -36.26
CA LEU A 9 29.78 -2.91 -34.94
C LEU A 9 28.64 -1.90 -35.13
N SER A 10 27.43 -2.40 -35.31
CA SER A 10 26.23 -1.58 -35.17
C SER A 10 25.97 -1.37 -33.67
N PRO A 11 26.02 -0.13 -33.14
CA PRO A 11 25.59 0.11 -31.77
C PRO A 11 24.08 -0.16 -31.69
N THR A 12 23.69 -1.15 -30.89
CA THR A 12 22.30 -1.39 -30.52
C THR A 12 21.83 -0.20 -29.68
N LEU A 13 21.29 0.83 -30.34
CA LEU A 13 20.50 1.85 -29.67
C LEU A 13 19.35 1.14 -28.95
N PRO A 14 19.12 1.38 -27.65
CA PRO A 14 17.96 0.83 -26.96
C PRO A 14 16.72 1.42 -27.65
N ALA A 15 16.02 0.57 -28.41
CA ALA A 15 14.73 0.92 -28.94
C ALA A 15 13.77 1.03 -27.75
N ASN A 16 13.59 2.26 -27.25
CA ASN A 16 12.51 2.57 -26.33
C ASN A 16 11.21 2.51 -27.14
N ALA A 17 10.70 1.30 -27.34
CA ALA A 17 9.37 1.11 -27.91
C ALA A 17 8.36 1.70 -26.91
N ALA A 18 7.82 2.87 -27.25
CA ALA A 18 6.70 3.42 -26.52
C ALA A 18 5.51 2.48 -26.73
N ASP A 19 5.03 1.88 -25.64
CA ASP A 19 3.86 1.02 -25.68
C ASP A 19 2.61 1.85 -26.04
N THR A 20 2.21 1.77 -27.30
CA THR A 20 0.98 2.41 -27.81
C THR A 20 -0.26 1.57 -27.57
N SER A 21 -0.13 0.35 -27.02
CA SER A 21 -1.28 -0.46 -26.67
C SER A 21 -2.11 0.19 -25.56
N GLY A 22 -1.55 1.13 -24.80
CA GLY A 22 -2.20 1.76 -23.65
C GLY A 22 -2.19 0.87 -22.40
N CYS A 23 -1.36 -0.18 -22.39
CA CYS A 23 -1.20 -1.10 -21.26
C CYS A 23 0.03 -0.80 -20.40
N SER A 24 0.76 0.29 -20.67
CA SER A 24 1.90 0.71 -19.88
C SER A 24 1.53 1.38 -18.57
N GLN A 25 0.36 2.02 -18.50
CA GLN A 25 -0.08 2.75 -17.32
C GLN A 25 -0.95 1.89 -16.41
N LEU A 26 -0.72 1.99 -15.10
CA LEU A 26 -1.65 1.51 -14.08
C LEU A 26 -2.62 2.63 -13.72
N VAL A 27 -3.89 2.28 -13.59
CA VAL A 27 -4.93 3.12 -13.03
C VAL A 27 -4.93 2.94 -11.52
N GLN A 28 -5.09 4.02 -10.77
CA GLN A 28 -5.11 4.00 -9.31
C GLN A 28 -6.41 4.61 -8.78
N THR A 29 -7.09 3.86 -7.92
CA THR A 29 -8.20 4.36 -7.10
C THR A 29 -7.72 4.44 -5.66
N THR A 30 -7.96 5.56 -4.98
CA THR A 30 -7.62 5.72 -3.55
C THR A 30 -8.86 6.05 -2.75
N ALA A 31 -9.00 5.39 -1.60
CA ALA A 31 -10.06 5.66 -0.65
C ALA A 31 -9.48 5.84 0.75
N HIS A 32 -10.18 6.60 1.58
CA HIS A 32 -9.79 6.91 2.95
C HIS A 32 -10.92 6.57 3.93
N ALA A 33 -10.54 6.16 5.12
CA ALA A 33 -11.45 5.98 6.24
C ALA A 33 -10.78 6.37 7.55
N THR A 34 -11.59 6.72 8.54
CA THR A 34 -11.15 6.94 9.91
C THR A 34 -11.58 5.74 10.75
N THR A 35 -10.68 5.22 11.58
CA THR A 35 -10.97 4.14 12.51
C THR A 35 -11.76 4.63 13.73
N ALA A 36 -12.16 3.69 14.59
CA ALA A 36 -12.89 4.03 15.81
C ALA A 36 -12.07 4.92 16.77
N ASN A 37 -10.75 4.75 16.83
CA ASN A 37 -9.88 5.59 17.65
C ASN A 37 -9.42 6.88 16.93
N GLY A 38 -9.99 7.21 15.77
CA GLY A 38 -9.66 8.44 15.05
C GLY A 38 -8.39 8.36 14.20
N ASN A 39 -7.82 7.17 14.00
CA ASN A 39 -6.64 6.97 13.17
C ASN A 39 -7.02 6.91 11.69
N LEU A 40 -6.08 7.26 10.80
CA LEU A 40 -6.36 7.34 9.37
C LEU A 40 -5.94 6.06 8.67
N LEU A 41 -6.87 5.53 7.87
CA LEU A 41 -6.64 4.42 6.97
C LEU A 41 -6.79 4.88 5.51
N THR A 42 -5.87 4.46 4.67
CA THR A 42 -5.88 4.73 3.24
C THR A 42 -5.68 3.42 2.50
N ALA A 43 -6.50 3.14 1.49
CA ALA A 43 -6.28 2.03 0.59
C ALA A 43 -6.16 2.56 -0.84
N THR A 44 -5.12 2.12 -1.54
CA THR A 44 -4.87 2.44 -2.94
C THR A 44 -4.88 1.16 -3.76
N TYR A 45 -5.83 1.04 -4.67
CA TYR A 45 -5.91 -0.05 -5.63
C TYR A 45 -5.28 0.38 -6.95
N ALA A 46 -4.16 -0.25 -7.31
CA ALA A 46 -3.52 -0.10 -8.60
C ALA A 46 -3.91 -1.28 -9.50
N HIS A 47 -4.38 -1.03 -10.71
CA HIS A 47 -4.77 -2.07 -11.66
C HIS A 47 -4.51 -1.63 -13.10
N ALA A 48 -4.46 -2.59 -14.03
CA ALA A 48 -4.33 -2.27 -15.44
C ALA A 48 -5.59 -1.54 -15.95
N ALA A 49 -5.41 -0.62 -16.91
CA ALA A 49 -6.52 0.09 -17.53
C ALA A 49 -7.57 -0.84 -18.15
N ARG A 50 -7.16 -2.04 -18.60
CA ARG A 50 -8.03 -3.09 -19.15
C ARG A 50 -7.57 -4.48 -18.72
N ALA A 51 -8.50 -5.41 -18.64
CA ALA A 51 -8.24 -6.78 -18.20
C ALA A 51 -7.33 -7.58 -19.16
N ASN A 52 -7.28 -7.23 -20.45
CA ASN A 52 -6.45 -7.91 -21.45
C ASN A 52 -5.03 -7.31 -21.59
N CYS A 53 -4.65 -6.38 -20.71
CA CYS A 53 -3.32 -5.81 -20.72
C CYS A 53 -2.26 -6.75 -20.14
N TRP A 54 -1.03 -6.67 -20.66
CA TRP A 54 0.09 -7.49 -20.20
C TRP A 54 0.46 -7.22 -18.73
N ASN A 55 0.11 -6.05 -18.19
CA ASN A 55 0.29 -5.68 -16.79
C ASN A 55 -0.94 -5.98 -15.90
N ALA A 56 -1.97 -6.66 -16.40
CA ALA A 56 -3.19 -6.96 -15.62
C ALA A 56 -2.90 -7.80 -14.35
N SER A 57 -1.86 -8.63 -14.37
CA SER A 57 -1.41 -9.41 -13.22
C SER A 57 -0.70 -8.60 -12.14
N GLN A 58 -0.38 -7.33 -12.40
CA GLN A 58 0.29 -6.43 -11.46
C GLN A 58 -0.71 -5.70 -10.55
N ALA A 59 -2.00 -6.05 -10.60
CA ALA A 59 -3.01 -5.43 -9.78
C ALA A 59 -2.76 -5.68 -8.29
N ALA A 60 -2.79 -4.62 -7.48
CA ALA A 60 -2.49 -4.69 -6.06
C ALA A 60 -3.26 -3.65 -5.26
N VAL A 61 -3.61 -4.01 -4.02
CA VAL A 61 -4.16 -3.09 -3.03
C VAL A 61 -3.08 -2.81 -2.00
N THR A 62 -2.70 -1.56 -1.86
CA THR A 62 -1.78 -1.07 -0.83
C THR A 62 -2.59 -0.39 0.27
N ILE A 63 -2.42 -0.86 1.50
CA ILE A 63 -3.10 -0.34 2.68
C ILE A 63 -2.06 0.39 3.53
N ALA A 64 -2.35 1.65 3.83
CA ALA A 64 -1.59 2.51 4.70
C ALA A 64 -2.43 2.86 5.93
N TYR A 65 -1.85 2.67 7.11
CA TYR A 65 -2.50 2.96 8.39
C TYR A 65 -1.62 3.87 9.23
N ARG A 66 -2.16 5.04 9.60
CA ARG A 66 -1.46 6.09 10.35
C ARG A 66 -2.04 6.19 11.74
N PHE A 67 -1.20 6.04 12.76
CA PHE A 67 -1.62 5.95 14.15
C PHE A 67 -0.56 6.50 15.10
N SER A 68 -0.99 6.77 16.33
CA SER A 68 -0.08 7.12 17.43
C SER A 68 0.21 5.89 18.30
N SER A 69 1.42 5.80 18.82
CA SER A 69 1.88 4.67 19.64
C SER A 69 2.72 5.15 20.82
N GLU A 70 2.61 4.46 21.95
CA GLU A 70 3.52 4.65 23.10
C GLU A 70 4.85 3.87 22.94
N THR A 71 4.93 2.97 21.95
CA THR A 71 6.12 2.16 21.64
C THR A 71 6.72 2.55 20.29
N ALA A 72 8.05 2.61 20.21
CA ALA A 72 8.78 2.96 18.98
C ALA A 72 8.71 1.89 17.87
N GLN A 73 8.39 0.64 18.22
CA GLN A 73 8.30 -0.49 17.29
C GLN A 73 7.09 -1.36 17.63
N PRO A 74 5.85 -0.87 17.41
CA PRO A 74 4.65 -1.66 17.63
C PRO A 74 4.54 -2.76 16.56
N SER A 75 3.94 -3.89 16.94
CA SER A 75 3.51 -4.91 15.99
C SER A 75 2.16 -4.49 15.40
N VAL A 76 2.04 -4.47 14.08
CA VAL A 76 0.78 -4.13 13.40
C VAL A 76 0.33 -5.26 12.50
N GLY A 77 -0.87 -5.74 12.76
CA GLY A 77 -1.60 -6.67 11.89
C GLY A 77 -2.81 -5.97 11.29
N LEU A 78 -3.14 -6.30 10.05
CA LEU A 78 -4.36 -5.85 9.39
C LEU A 78 -5.21 -7.08 9.09
N TRP A 79 -6.39 -7.18 9.70
CA TRP A 79 -7.41 -8.07 9.18
C TRP A 79 -8.09 -7.37 8.01
N VAL A 80 -8.23 -8.08 6.90
CA VAL A 80 -8.75 -7.56 5.64
C VAL A 80 -9.76 -8.56 5.12
N LYS A 81 -10.93 -8.06 4.73
CA LYS A 81 -11.90 -8.81 3.94
C LYS A 81 -11.97 -8.19 2.56
N LEU A 82 -11.53 -8.94 1.55
CA LEU A 82 -11.50 -8.51 0.16
C LEU A 82 -12.42 -9.41 -0.66
N ASN A 83 -13.45 -8.82 -1.28
CA ASN A 83 -14.46 -9.55 -2.07
C ASN A 83 -15.02 -10.77 -1.33
N GLY A 84 -15.31 -10.59 -0.03
CA GLY A 84 -15.85 -11.64 0.83
C GLY A 84 -14.83 -12.63 1.42
N ARG A 85 -13.54 -12.53 1.08
CA ARG A 85 -12.49 -13.42 1.62
C ARG A 85 -11.67 -12.72 2.69
N ASP A 86 -11.57 -13.36 3.85
CA ASP A 86 -10.81 -12.86 4.99
C ASP A 86 -9.33 -13.26 4.90
N GLN A 87 -8.45 -12.32 5.24
CA GLN A 87 -7.01 -12.51 5.31
C GLN A 87 -6.41 -11.62 6.41
N THR A 88 -5.34 -12.09 7.05
CA THR A 88 -4.54 -11.27 7.96
C THR A 88 -3.19 -10.97 7.33
N LEU A 89 -2.78 -9.70 7.40
CA LEU A 89 -1.52 -9.21 6.88
C LEU A 89 -0.68 -8.66 8.02
N THR A 90 0.60 -8.98 8.02
CA THR A 90 1.57 -8.26 8.84
C THR A 90 2.01 -7.01 8.09
N ALA A 91 1.90 -5.85 8.74
CA ALA A 91 2.31 -4.59 8.13
C ALA A 91 3.77 -4.26 8.47
N GLN A 92 4.45 -3.61 7.52
CA GLN A 92 5.75 -2.98 7.76
C GLN A 92 5.51 -1.66 8.48
N VAL A 93 6.19 -1.44 9.61
CA VAL A 93 5.94 -0.29 10.49
C VAL A 93 7.16 0.61 10.56
N THR A 94 6.91 1.90 10.40
CA THR A 94 7.89 2.96 10.63
C THR A 94 7.30 3.97 11.60
N CYS A 95 8.05 4.32 12.65
CA CYS A 95 7.64 5.30 13.65
C CYS A 95 8.71 6.37 13.83
N SER A 96 8.28 7.59 14.13
CA SER A 96 9.16 8.70 14.52
C SER A 96 8.72 9.27 15.87
N SER A 97 9.68 9.65 16.70
CA SER A 97 9.39 10.30 17.99
C SER A 97 8.74 11.65 17.74
N VAL A 98 7.61 11.89 18.39
CA VAL A 98 6.98 13.21 18.37
C VAL A 98 7.65 14.05 19.44
N GLN A 99 8.71 14.79 19.08
CA GLN A 99 9.20 15.85 19.95
C GLN A 99 8.19 17.00 19.88
N SER A 100 7.41 17.18 20.95
CA SER A 100 6.46 18.28 21.07
C SER A 100 7.20 19.62 20.92
N GLY A 101 7.00 20.30 19.79
CA GLY A 101 7.46 21.66 19.58
C GLY A 101 6.59 22.64 20.36
N ILE A 102 7.24 23.52 21.14
CA ILE A 102 6.70 24.71 21.84
C ILE A 102 5.86 24.43 23.10
N ALA A 103 5.17 23.30 23.23
CA ALA A 103 4.57 22.90 24.51
C ALA A 103 5.43 21.80 25.15
N LYS A 104 6.01 22.10 26.31
CA LYS A 104 6.66 21.08 27.15
C LYS A 104 5.57 20.15 27.66
N ASP A 105 5.26 19.13 26.87
CA ASP A 105 4.46 18.01 27.35
C ASP A 105 5.22 17.41 28.55
N THR A 106 4.60 17.50 29.72
CA THR A 106 5.16 17.01 30.98
C THR A 106 4.73 15.58 31.26
N SER A 107 3.94 14.98 30.36
CA SER A 107 3.63 13.56 30.42
C SER A 107 4.91 12.75 30.21
N PRO A 108 5.28 11.84 31.13
CA PRO A 108 6.48 11.00 30.98
C PRO A 108 6.31 9.92 29.91
N ARG A 109 5.20 9.91 29.16
CA ARG A 109 4.90 8.89 28.15
C ARG A 109 5.52 9.28 26.82
N ALA A 110 6.39 8.43 26.31
CA ALA A 110 6.89 8.56 24.95
C ALA A 110 5.71 8.45 23.97
N SER A 111 5.68 9.32 22.97
CA SER A 111 4.67 9.31 21.90
C SER A 111 5.35 9.27 20.55
N PHE A 112 4.88 8.37 19.69
CA PHE A 112 5.40 8.13 18.36
C PHE A 112 4.29 8.30 17.33
N ALA A 113 4.60 9.00 16.23
CA ALA A 113 3.77 9.01 15.05
C ALA A 113 4.21 7.84 14.17
N CYS A 114 3.30 6.90 13.94
CA CYS A 114 3.58 5.65 13.25
C CYS A 114 2.81 5.55 11.94
N PHE A 115 3.42 4.85 10.99
CA PHE A 115 2.87 4.49 9.70
C PHE A 115 3.09 2.99 9.49
N ALA A 116 2.02 2.27 9.17
CA ALA A 116 2.04 0.86 8.82
C ALA A 116 1.60 0.66 7.38
N LEU A 117 2.32 -0.17 6.62
CA LEU A 117 2.07 -0.46 5.22
C LEU A 117 1.92 -1.96 4.99
N ALA A 118 0.89 -2.37 4.26
CA ALA A 118 0.74 -3.73 3.75
C ALA A 118 0.27 -3.71 2.30
N THR A 119 0.66 -4.71 1.52
CA THR A 119 0.24 -4.85 0.13
C THR A 119 -0.34 -6.24 -0.11
N LEU A 120 -1.51 -6.28 -0.75
CA LEU A 120 -2.11 -7.52 -1.23
C LEU A 120 -2.01 -7.57 -2.76
N PRO A 121 -1.51 -8.66 -3.35
CA PRO A 121 -1.77 -8.93 -4.76
C PRO A 121 -3.27 -9.20 -4.93
N THR A 122 -3.87 -8.64 -5.98
CA THR A 122 -5.31 -8.73 -6.22
C THR A 122 -5.63 -9.05 -7.68
N ALA A 123 -6.86 -9.50 -7.94
CA ALA A 123 -7.37 -9.67 -9.30
C ALA A 123 -8.04 -8.38 -9.80
N THR A 124 -8.15 -8.23 -11.11
CA THR A 124 -8.87 -7.14 -11.76
C THR A 124 -10.37 -7.15 -11.41
N GLY A 125 -10.98 -5.97 -11.29
CA GLY A 125 -12.40 -5.80 -10.93
C GLY A 125 -12.63 -4.79 -9.80
N ALA A 126 -13.92 -4.52 -9.53
CA ALA A 126 -14.35 -3.73 -8.39
C ALA A 126 -14.00 -4.47 -7.09
N GLN A 127 -13.46 -3.75 -6.11
CA GLN A 127 -13.04 -4.35 -4.85
C GLN A 127 -13.96 -3.87 -3.72
N GLU A 128 -14.64 -4.82 -3.07
CA GLU A 128 -15.24 -4.57 -1.77
C GLU A 128 -14.18 -4.86 -0.71
N LEU A 129 -13.70 -3.81 -0.06
CA LEU A 129 -12.61 -3.88 0.90
C LEU A 129 -13.10 -3.46 2.28
N GLU A 130 -12.90 -4.32 3.26
CA GLU A 130 -13.14 -4.03 4.68
C GLU A 130 -11.85 -4.27 5.46
N ILE A 131 -11.43 -3.33 6.31
CA ILE A 131 -10.13 -3.40 7.01
C ILE A 131 -10.29 -3.10 8.50
N ALA A 132 -9.63 -3.93 9.32
CA ALA A 132 -9.52 -3.81 10.76
C ALA A 132 -8.04 -3.84 11.20
N PRO A 133 -7.43 -2.68 11.49
CA PRO A 133 -6.08 -2.63 12.04
C PRO A 133 -6.03 -3.16 13.47
N SER A 134 -4.92 -3.79 13.84
CA SER A 134 -4.60 -4.20 15.21
C SER A 134 -3.17 -3.80 15.54
N VAL A 135 -3.01 -3.07 16.65
CA VAL A 135 -1.70 -2.62 17.16
C VAL A 135 -1.42 -3.37 18.45
N ASN A 136 -0.31 -4.13 18.48
CA ASN A 136 0.08 -4.97 19.62
C ASN A 136 -1.03 -5.93 20.09
N GLY A 137 -1.87 -6.41 19.15
CA GLY A 137 -2.99 -7.32 19.43
C GLY A 137 -4.30 -6.64 19.81
N ALA A 138 -4.32 -5.31 19.97
CA ALA A 138 -5.53 -4.54 20.21
C ALA A 138 -6.09 -3.98 18.89
N PHE A 139 -7.33 -4.34 18.56
CA PHE A 139 -8.00 -3.83 17.38
C PHE A 139 -8.33 -2.35 17.50
N ASP A 140 -8.08 -1.61 16.43
CA ASP A 140 -8.53 -0.24 16.23
C ASP A 140 -9.84 -0.21 15.42
N THR A 141 -10.88 -0.85 15.96
CA THR A 141 -12.21 -0.92 15.36
C THR A 141 -13.30 -0.82 16.42
N SER A 142 -14.51 -0.41 16.02
CA SER A 142 -15.63 -0.20 16.95
C SER A 142 -16.42 -1.48 17.27
N ALA A 143 -16.38 -2.49 16.39
CA ALA A 143 -16.89 -3.86 16.56
C ALA A 143 -16.68 -4.68 15.26
N TYR A 144 -16.84 -6.02 15.32
CA TYR A 144 -16.86 -6.89 14.14
C TYR A 144 -17.97 -6.46 13.16
N GLY A 145 -17.61 -6.13 11.91
CA GLY A 145 -18.55 -5.66 10.89
C GLY A 145 -18.85 -4.15 10.88
N GLN A 146 -18.22 -3.37 11.76
CA GLN A 146 -18.16 -1.90 11.68
C GLN A 146 -16.74 -1.41 11.32
N ASN A 147 -16.05 -2.21 10.53
CA ASN A 147 -14.71 -1.91 10.08
C ASN A 147 -14.76 -0.88 8.93
N SER A 148 -13.61 -0.27 8.64
CA SER A 148 -13.51 0.70 7.55
C SER A 148 -13.78 0.02 6.21
N ARG A 149 -14.92 0.33 5.59
CA ARG A 149 -15.31 -0.16 4.26
C ARG A 149 -14.93 0.85 3.19
N LEU A 150 -14.27 0.36 2.16
CA LEU A 150 -13.82 1.14 1.01
C LEU A 150 -14.29 0.44 -0.26
N SER A 151 -14.89 1.22 -1.15
CA SER A 151 -15.19 0.78 -2.52
C SER A 151 -14.06 1.30 -3.41
N LEU A 152 -13.32 0.39 -4.05
CA LEU A 152 -12.19 0.70 -4.94
C LEU A 152 -12.45 0.24 -6.38
#